data_AF-A0A0F5VKA9-F1
#
_entry.id   AF-A0A0F5VKA9-F1
#
_cell.length_a   1.000
_cell.length_b   1.000
_cell.length_c   1.000
_cell.angle_alpha   90.00
_cell.angle_beta   90.00
_cell.angle_gamma   90.00
#
_symmetry.space_group_name_H-M   'P 1'
#
loop_
_entity.id
_entity.type
_entity.pdbx_description
1 polymer ?
#
loop_
_entity_poly.entity_id
_entity_poly.type
_entity_poly.pdbx_seq_one_letter_code
_entity_poly.pdbx_strand_id
1 'polypeptide(L)' 'ESIAQAHLRHLNPFPRNLGTVLSRYEHVVVPEMNLGQLSTLLRARYLVDVRPFTQVNGMPFKEEQLAHALEATIHDH' A
#
# COMPACT_ATOMS: atom_id res chain seq x y z
N GLU A 1 2.05 13.30 11.62
CA GLU A 1 1.01 13.08 10.60
C GLU A 1 0.13 11.90 10.96
N SER A 2 -1.17 11.95 10.64
CA SER A 2 -2.09 10.85 10.87
C SER A 2 -2.08 9.89 9.68
N ILE A 3 -1.91 8.59 9.93
CA ILE A 3 -1.88 7.55 8.89
C ILE A 3 -2.99 6.54 9.18
N ALA A 4 -3.85 6.31 8.18
CA ALA A 4 -4.83 5.23 8.24
C ALA A 4 -4.19 3.91 7.79
N GLN A 5 -4.54 2.82 8.46
CA GLN A 5 -4.04 1.48 8.15
C GLN A 5 -5.18 0.52 7.80
N ALA A 6 -4.98 -0.28 6.77
CA ALA A 6 -5.93 -1.32 6.35
C ALA A 6 -5.20 -2.64 6.11
N HIS A 7 -5.65 -3.71 6.76
CA HIS A 7 -5.10 -5.07 6.58
C HIS A 7 -6.09 -5.94 5.80
N LEU A 8 -5.69 -6.40 4.62
CA LEU A 8 -6.49 -7.30 3.80
C LEU A 8 -6.30 -8.74 4.25
N ARG A 9 -7.37 -9.36 4.79
CA ARG A 9 -7.36 -10.79 5.14
C ARG A 9 -7.66 -11.71 3.94
N HIS A 10 -8.48 -11.21 3.01
CA HIS A 10 -8.85 -11.92 1.79
C HIS A 10 -8.58 -11.03 0.58
N LEU A 11 -7.87 -11.58 -0.40
CA LEU A 11 -7.57 -10.89 -1.66
C LEU A 11 -8.62 -11.20 -2.75
N ASN A 12 -9.28 -12.35 -2.64
CA ASN A 12 -10.32 -12.75 -3.57
C ASN A 12 -11.51 -13.40 -2.86
N PRO A 13 -12.68 -12.75 -2.82
CA PRO A 13 -12.92 -11.37 -3.27
C PRO A 13 -12.23 -10.35 -2.33
N PHE A 14 -11.85 -9.20 -2.87
CA PHE A 14 -11.49 -8.05 -2.04
C PHE A 14 -12.70 -7.56 -1.21
N PRO A 15 -12.48 -6.86 -0.08
CA PRO A 15 -13.54 -6.17 0.63
C PRO A 15 -14.34 -5.24 -0.30
N ARG A 16 -15.66 -5.31 -0.23
CA ARG A 16 -16.56 -4.60 -1.16
C ARG A 16 -16.35 -3.08 -1.21
N ASN A 17 -15.96 -2.48 -0.09
CA ASN A 17 -15.75 -1.04 0.04
C ASN A 17 -14.30 -0.58 -0.18
N LEU A 18 -13.37 -1.50 -0.51
CA LEU A 18 -11.94 -1.18 -0.55
C LEU A 18 -11.63 -0.03 -1.53
N GLY A 19 -12.16 -0.08 -2.76
CA GLY A 19 -11.95 0.99 -3.74
C GLY A 19 -12.40 2.36 -3.25
N THR A 20 -13.59 2.46 -2.64
CA THR A 20 -14.12 3.70 -2.08
C THR A 20 -13.30 4.22 -0.90
N VAL A 21 -12.69 3.34 -0.11
CA VAL A 21 -11.80 3.74 0.98
C VAL A 21 -10.50 4.29 0.39
N LEU A 22 -9.86 3.55 -0.52
CA LEU A 22 -8.59 3.94 -1.12
C LEU A 22 -8.68 5.27 -1.89
N SER A 23 -9.78 5.51 -2.61
CA SER A 23 -9.98 6.75 -3.39
C SER A 23 -10.11 8.02 -2.54
N ARG A 24 -10.19 7.91 -1.21
CA ARG A 24 -10.26 9.07 -0.29
C ARG A 24 -8.89 9.54 0.17
N TYR A 25 -7.84 8.78 -0.10
CA TYR A 25 -6.47 9.10 0.30
C TYR A 25 -5.70 9.60 -0.91
N GLU A 26 -5.00 10.70 -0.73
CA GLU A 26 -4.11 11.28 -1.74
C GLU A 26 -2.93 10.35 -2.05
N HIS A 27 -2.41 9.69 -1.01
CA HIS A 27 -1.33 8.72 -1.13
C HIS A 27 -1.74 7.37 -0.57
N VAL A 28 -1.47 6.29 -1.32
CA VAL A 28 -1.68 4.91 -0.89
C VAL A 28 -0.37 4.17 -0.99
N VAL A 29 0.24 3.81 0.14
CA VAL A 29 1.47 3.00 0.18
C VAL A 29 1.11 1.54 0.47
N VAL A 30 1.68 0.61 -0.30
CA VAL A 30 1.47 -0.84 -0.10
C VAL A 30 2.80 -1.52 0.21
N PRO A 31 3.05 -1.92 1.48
CA PRO A 31 4.16 -2.78 1.81
C PRO A 31 3.87 -4.22 1.34
N GLU A 32 4.73 -4.78 0.50
CA GLU A 32 4.59 -6.15 0.00
C GLU A 32 5.92 -6.90 -0.12
N MET A 33 5.97 -8.14 0.41
CA MET A 33 7.19 -8.97 0.39
C MET A 33 7.35 -9.72 -0.94
N ASN A 34 7.04 -9.04 -2.03
CA ASN A 34 6.99 -9.57 -3.38
C ASN A 34 7.30 -8.43 -4.37
N LEU A 35 7.06 -8.63 -5.67
CA LEU A 35 7.46 -7.71 -6.74
C LEU A 35 6.31 -6.83 -7.26
N GLY A 36 5.33 -6.47 -6.43
CA GLY A 36 4.28 -5.56 -6.86
C GLY A 36 2.91 -6.21 -7.07
N GLN A 37 2.70 -7.45 -6.64
CA GLN A 37 1.50 -8.20 -7.02
C GLN A 37 0.22 -7.57 -6.44
N LEU A 38 0.22 -7.14 -5.18
CA LEU A 38 -0.96 -6.51 -4.59
C LEU A 38 -1.17 -5.12 -5.20
N SER A 39 -0.09 -4.36 -5.33
CA SER A 39 -0.13 -3.02 -5.96
C SER A 39 -0.71 -3.07 -7.38
N THR A 40 -0.31 -4.08 -8.16
CA THR A 40 -0.83 -4.29 -9.53
C THR A 40 -2.33 -4.57 -9.52
N LEU A 41 -2.81 -5.45 -8.62
CA LEU A 41 -4.23 -5.77 -8.52
C LEU A 41 -5.07 -4.55 -8.10
N LEU A 42 -4.59 -3.76 -7.14
CA LEU A 42 -5.30 -2.57 -6.66
C LEU A 42 -5.38 -1.48 -7.73
N ARG A 43 -4.26 -1.20 -8.42
CA ARG A 43 -4.22 -0.27 -9.57
C ARG A 43 -5.16 -0.73 -10.69
N ALA A 44 -5.10 -2.01 -11.06
CA ALA A 44 -5.93 -2.55 -12.13
C ALA A 44 -7.43 -2.54 -11.82
N ARG A 45 -7.82 -2.77 -10.56
CA ARG A 45 -9.24 -2.87 -10.17
C ARG A 45 -9.87 -1.53 -9.78
N TYR A 46 -9.11 -0.64 -9.18
CA TYR A 46 -9.65 0.58 -8.55
C TYR A 46 -9.06 1.87 -9.12
N LEU A 47 -8.10 1.80 -10.05
CA LEU A 47 -7.46 2.97 -10.69
C LEU A 47 -6.87 3.98 -9.70
N VAL A 48 -6.44 3.48 -8.54
CA VAL A 48 -5.79 4.27 -7.50
C VAL A 48 -4.28 4.30 -7.74
N ASP A 49 -3.64 5.44 -7.49
CA ASP A 49 -2.18 5.54 -7.54
C ASP A 49 -1.56 4.93 -6.26
N VAL A 50 -1.30 3.63 -6.34
CA VAL A 50 -0.62 2.88 -5.27
C VAL A 50 0.88 3.03 -5.41
N ARG A 51 1.57 3.47 -4.37
CA ARG A 51 3.03 3.48 -4.26
C ARG A 51 3.51 2.16 -3.63
N PRO A 52 4.15 1.26 -4.40
CA PRO A 52 4.62 -0.01 -3.87
C PRO A 52 5.87 0.19 -2.99
N PHE A 53 5.90 -0.47 -1.83
CA PHE A 53 7.10 -0.65 -1.02
C PHE A 53 7.45 -2.14 -0.98
N THR A 54 8.26 -2.56 -1.95
CA THR A 54 8.57 -3.97 -2.20
C THR A 54 9.84 -4.41 -1.49
N GLN A 55 9.82 -5.57 -0.83
CA GLN A 55 11.01 -6.20 -0.24
C GLN A 55 11.06 -7.69 -0.54
N VAL A 56 12.11 -8.16 -1.24
CA VAL A 56 12.24 -9.56 -1.70
C VAL A 56 13.48 -10.28 -1.18
N ASN A 57 14.14 -9.72 -0.17
CA ASN A 57 15.37 -10.26 0.42
C ASN A 57 15.14 -11.40 1.44
N GLY A 58 13.91 -11.92 1.55
CA GLY A 58 13.54 -12.98 2.50
C GLY A 58 13.48 -12.54 3.97
N MET A 59 13.71 -11.25 4.26
CA MET A 59 13.64 -10.69 5.62
C MET A 59 12.32 -9.93 5.80
N PRO A 60 11.76 -9.88 7.03
CA PRO A 60 10.66 -9.00 7.35
C PRO A 60 10.98 -7.53 7.07
N PHE A 61 9.95 -6.71 6.89
CA PHE A 61 10.10 -5.26 6.86
C PHE A 61 10.69 -4.76 8.18
N LYS A 62 11.72 -3.90 8.08
CA LYS A 62 12.17 -3.14 9.24
C LYS A 62 11.28 -1.93 9.43
N GLU A 63 10.90 -1.67 10.69
CA GLU A 63 10.05 -0.53 11.07
C GLU A 63 10.60 0.80 10.55
N GLU A 64 11.91 1.02 10.70
CA GLU A 64 12.60 2.23 10.24
C GLU A 64 12.47 2.46 8.72
N GLN A 65 12.54 1.39 7.93
CA GLN A 65 12.46 1.51 6.47
C GLN A 65 11.04 1.86 6.02
N LEU A 66 10.04 1.25 6.66
CA LEU A 66 8.64 1.57 6.38
C LEU A 66 8.30 2.99 6.83
N ALA A 67 8.75 3.40 8.01
CA ALA A 67 8.56 4.76 8.51
C ALA A 67 9.14 5.81 7.54
N HIS A 68 10.38 5.62 7.09
CA HIS A 68 11.02 6.52 6.14
C HIS A 68 10.28 6.58 4.80
N ALA A 69 9.78 5.44 4.30
CA ALA A 69 8.99 5.41 3.06
C ALA A 69 7.65 6.17 3.19
N LEU A 70 7.00 6.07 4.35
CA LEU A 70 5.76 6.79 4.65
C LEU A 70 6.02 8.29 4.77
N GLU A 71 7.06 8.71 5.50
CA GLU A 71 7.46 10.11 5.64
C GLU A 71 7.80 10.73 4.28
N ALA A 72 8.61 10.05 3.46
CA ALA A 72 8.95 10.51 2.12
C ALA A 72 7.70 10.69 1.24
N THR A 73 6.72 9.80 1.37
CA THR A 73 5.47 9.87 0.60
C THR A 73 4.60 11.06 1.00
N ILE A 74 4.53 11.40 2.29
CA ILE A 74 3.70 12.51 2.77
C ILE A 74 4.27 13.88 2.38
N HIS A 75 5.58 13.99 2.22
CA HIS A 75 6.27 15.25 1.88
C HIS A 75 6.60 15.38 0.39
N ASP A 76 6.13 14.44 -0.44
CA ASP A 76 6.32 14.48 -1.89
C ASP A 76 5.35 15.50 -2.50
N HIS A 77 5.88 16.55 -3.15
CA HIS A 77 5.11 17.66 -3.73
C HIS A 77 4.62 17.40 -5.15
#